data_AF-A0A2A3JRK5-F1
#
_entry.id   AF-A0A2A3JRK5-F1
#
_cell.length_a   1.000
_cell.length_b   1.000
_cell.length_c   1.000
_cell.angle_alpha   90.00
_cell.angle_beta   90.00
_cell.angle_gamma   90.00
#
_symmetry.space_group_name_H-M   'P 1'
#
loop_
_entity.id
_entity.type
_entity.pdbx_description
1 polymer ?
#
loop_
_entity_poly.entity_id
_entity_poly.type
_entity_poly.pdbx_seq_one_letter_code
_entity_poly.pdbx_strand_id
1 'polypeptide(L)'
;MTTYSLAIHGGAGTILKSRMTPEKEAAYEAGLARALEAGEAVLRSGGSAMDAVTAAVCALEDEPLFNAGRGAVFTTEGVQEMDACVMDGRD
;
A
#
# COMPACT_ATOMS: atom_id res chain seq x y z
N MET A 1 1.13 9.13 25.12
CA MET A 1 0.87 8.56 23.79
C MET A 1 0.97 9.68 22.79
N THR A 2 1.89 9.59 21.85
CA THR A 2 1.93 10.48 20.68
C THR A 2 0.71 10.18 19.82
N THR A 3 -0.08 11.21 19.53
CA THR A 3 -1.19 11.09 18.58
C THR A 3 -0.60 11.02 17.18
N TYR A 4 -0.97 10.00 16.41
CA TYR A 4 -0.55 9.84 15.01
C TYR A 4 -1.77 9.68 14.11
N SER A 5 -1.57 9.98 12.84
CA SER A 5 -2.49 9.65 11.75
C SER A 5 -1.69 8.98 10.65
N LEU A 6 -2.19 7.86 10.14
CA LEU A 6 -1.61 7.13 9.01
C LEU A 6 -2.72 6.88 7.98
N ALA A 7 -2.41 7.11 6.71
CA ALA A 7 -3.29 6.83 5.59
C ALA A 7 -2.50 6.12 4.49
N ILE A 8 -3.18 5.24 3.76
CA ILE A 8 -2.62 4.46 2.65
C ILE A 8 -3.60 4.47 1.47
N HIS A 9 -3.13 4.12 0.28
CA HIS A 9 -3.99 3.83 -0.87
C HIS A 9 -3.45 2.67 -1.71
N GLY A 10 -4.35 1.90 -2.33
CA GLY A 10 -4.00 0.85 -3.31
C GLY A 10 -4.07 1.29 -4.77
N GLY A 11 -4.29 2.60 -5.01
CA GLY A 11 -4.47 3.18 -6.35
C GLY A 11 -5.91 3.63 -6.61
N ALA A 12 -6.08 4.58 -7.54
CA ALA A 12 -7.38 5.09 -7.98
C ALA A 12 -7.51 4.99 -9.50
N GLY A 13 -8.73 4.93 -10.01
CA GLY A 13 -8.98 4.80 -11.45
C GLY A 13 -10.37 4.27 -11.75
N THR A 14 -10.52 3.59 -12.91
CA THR A 14 -11.80 3.00 -13.32
C THR A 14 -12.07 1.68 -12.58
N ILE A 15 -12.41 1.79 -11.29
CA ILE A 15 -12.84 0.66 -10.47
C ILE A 15 -14.36 0.54 -10.59
N LEU A 16 -14.82 -0.28 -11.53
CA LEU A 16 -16.25 -0.46 -11.78
C LEU A 16 -16.85 -1.40 -10.74
N LYS A 17 -17.80 -0.90 -9.93
CA LYS A 17 -18.54 -1.69 -8.95
C LYS A 17 -19.20 -2.93 -9.56
N SER A 18 -19.66 -2.85 -10.80
CA SER A 18 -20.25 -3.98 -11.54
C SER A 18 -19.27 -5.13 -11.81
N ARG A 19 -17.96 -4.90 -11.71
CA ARG A 19 -16.90 -5.92 -11.87
C ARG A 19 -16.29 -6.35 -10.54
N MET A 20 -16.78 -5.81 -9.43
CA MET A 20 -16.33 -6.16 -8.08
C MET A 20 -17.28 -7.21 -7.50
N THR A 21 -16.76 -8.42 -7.26
CA THR A 21 -17.50 -9.41 -6.47
C THR A 21 -17.23 -9.17 -4.99
N PRO A 22 -18.11 -9.60 -4.08
CA PRO A 22 -17.88 -9.47 -2.64
C PRO A 22 -16.55 -10.06 -2.18
N GLU A 23 -16.10 -11.17 -2.80
CA GLU A 23 -14.84 -11.83 -2.47
C GLU A 23 -13.64 -10.99 -2.91
N LYS A 24 -13.72 -10.35 -4.08
CA LYS A 24 -12.66 -9.43 -4.55
C LYS A 24 -12.59 -8.19 -3.66
N GLU A 25 -13.74 -7.60 -3.32
CA GLU A 25 -13.82 -6.44 -2.43
C GLU A 25 -13.19 -6.77 -1.07
N ALA A 26 -13.60 -7.88 -0.46
CA ALA A 26 -13.02 -8.35 0.80
C ALA A 26 -11.51 -8.62 0.71
N ALA A 27 -11.03 -9.15 -0.42
CA ALA A 27 -9.59 -9.37 -0.62
C ALA A 27 -8.80 -8.05 -0.70
N TYR A 28 -9.32 -7.04 -1.40
CA TYR A 28 -8.73 -5.70 -1.44
C TYR A 28 -8.74 -5.03 -0.06
N GLU A 29 -9.86 -5.08 0.66
CA GLU A 29 -9.97 -4.55 2.03
C GLU A 29 -8.99 -5.24 2.98
N ALA A 30 -8.84 -6.56 2.89
CA ALA A 30 -7.88 -7.31 3.70
C ALA A 30 -6.43 -6.96 3.35
N GLY A 31 -6.12 -6.71 2.06
CA GLY A 31 -4.82 -6.24 1.61
C GLY A 31 -4.48 -4.86 2.19
N LEU A 32 -5.42 -3.91 2.09
CA LEU A 32 -5.29 -2.58 2.68
C LEU A 32 -5.12 -2.65 4.20
N ALA A 33 -5.93 -3.47 4.89
CA ALA A 33 -5.83 -3.65 6.33
C ALA A 33 -4.45 -4.18 6.76
N ARG A 34 -3.86 -5.14 6.02
CA ARG A 34 -2.51 -5.64 6.30
C ARG A 34 -1.45 -4.56 6.14
N ALA A 35 -1.51 -3.78 5.08
CA ALA A 35 -0.57 -2.68 4.84
C ALA A 35 -0.68 -1.58 5.92
N LEU A 36 -1.91 -1.23 6.30
CA LEU A 36 -2.16 -0.24 7.35
C LEU A 36 -1.63 -0.73 8.70
N GLU A 37 -1.90 -1.97 9.07
CA GLU A 37 -1.41 -2.58 10.31
C GLU A 37 0.12 -2.63 10.35
N ALA A 38 0.79 -2.91 9.22
CA ALA A 38 2.25 -2.94 9.16
C ALA A 38 2.87 -1.57 9.53
N GLY A 39 2.34 -0.48 8.98
CA GLY A 39 2.78 0.87 9.33
C GLY A 39 2.33 1.29 10.74
N GLU A 40 1.11 0.93 11.14
CA GLU A 40 0.60 1.26 12.47
C GLU A 40 1.40 0.56 13.57
N ALA A 41 1.80 -0.69 13.38
CA ALA A 41 2.62 -1.42 14.34
C ALA A 41 3.93 -0.68 14.66
N VAL A 42 4.56 -0.07 13.65
CA VAL A 42 5.76 0.76 13.83
C VAL A 42 5.46 1.99 14.70
N LEU A 43 4.41 2.76 14.36
CA LEU A 43 4.03 3.96 15.12
C LEU A 43 3.63 3.64 16.56
N ARG A 44 2.86 2.55 16.76
CA ARG A 44 2.41 2.07 18.06
C ARG A 44 3.59 1.64 18.95
N SER A 45 4.67 1.16 18.36
CA SER A 45 5.94 0.85 19.04
C SER A 45 6.85 2.06 19.23
N GLY A 46 6.44 3.27 18.85
CA GLY A 46 7.23 4.50 18.98
C GLY A 46 8.27 4.71 17.87
N GLY A 47 8.15 3.99 16.75
CA GLY A 47 8.98 4.17 15.56
C GLY A 47 8.70 5.47 14.82
N SER A 48 9.53 5.79 13.84
CA SER A 48 9.41 7.05 13.08
C SER A 48 8.31 6.98 12.01
N ALA A 49 7.84 8.15 11.57
CA ALA A 49 6.92 8.24 10.42
C ALA A 49 7.54 7.65 9.15
N MET A 50 8.85 7.83 8.95
CA MET A 50 9.60 7.27 7.82
C MET A 50 9.58 5.74 7.81
N ASP A 51 9.83 5.12 8.97
CA ASP A 51 9.79 3.67 9.10
C ASP A 51 8.36 3.14 8.87
N ALA A 52 7.35 3.86 9.38
CA ALA A 52 5.95 3.47 9.26
C ALA A 52 5.44 3.51 7.81
N VAL A 53 5.73 4.59 7.06
CA VAL A 53 5.32 4.67 5.65
C VAL A 53 6.08 3.66 4.79
N THR A 54 7.35 3.41 5.10
CA THR A 54 8.14 2.38 4.39
C THR A 54 7.57 1.00 4.62
N ALA A 55 7.24 0.63 5.87
CA ALA A 55 6.62 -0.65 6.19
C ALA A 55 5.25 -0.83 5.51
N ALA A 56 4.42 0.22 5.50
CA ALA A 56 3.13 0.18 4.82
C ALA A 56 3.26 0.02 3.30
N VAL A 57 4.20 0.73 2.65
CA VAL A 57 4.45 0.63 1.21
C VAL A 57 5.00 -0.74 0.84
N CYS A 58 5.99 -1.27 1.57
CA CYS A 58 6.51 -2.62 1.30
C CYS A 58 5.40 -3.69 1.42
N ALA A 59 4.49 -3.55 2.38
CA ALA A 59 3.34 -4.46 2.50
C ALA A 59 2.34 -4.33 1.33
N LEU A 60 2.20 -3.14 0.73
CA LEU A 60 1.44 -2.97 -0.52
C LEU A 60 2.17 -3.57 -1.71
N GLU A 61 3.50 -3.44 -1.79
CA GLU A 61 4.34 -4.01 -2.85
C GLU A 61 4.38 -5.55 -2.82
N ASP A 62 4.27 -6.16 -1.64
CA ASP A 62 4.23 -7.62 -1.51
C ASP A 62 2.85 -8.21 -1.88
N GLU A 63 1.81 -7.38 -1.92
CA GLU A 63 0.42 -7.78 -2.16
C GLU A 63 0.07 -7.77 -3.66
N PRO A 64 -0.11 -8.95 -4.29
CA PRO A 64 -0.35 -9.10 -5.73
C PRO A 64 -1.60 -8.40 -6.28
N LEU A 65 -2.52 -7.97 -5.42
CA LEU A 65 -3.71 -7.23 -5.84
C LEU A 65 -3.42 -5.76 -6.18
N PHE A 66 -2.28 -5.20 -5.76
CA PHE A 66 -1.94 -3.79 -6.02
C PHE A 66 -0.89 -3.65 -7.11
N ASN A 67 -0.99 -2.56 -7.87
CA ASN A 67 -0.06 -2.25 -8.94
C ASN A 67 1.23 -1.60 -8.39
N ALA A 68 1.99 -2.37 -7.62
CA ALA A 68 3.31 -2.05 -7.11
C ALA A 68 4.03 -3.36 -6.78
N GLY A 69 5.36 -3.42 -6.88
CA GLY A 69 6.12 -4.64 -6.56
C GLY A 69 5.56 -5.91 -7.22
N ARG A 70 5.20 -6.90 -6.41
CA ARG A 70 4.40 -8.05 -6.84
C ARG A 70 2.99 -7.57 -7.16
N GLY A 71 2.65 -7.56 -8.45
CA GLY A 71 1.37 -7.05 -8.94
C GLY A 71 1.53 -5.88 -9.92
N ALA A 72 2.77 -5.40 -10.10
CA ALA A 72 3.10 -4.41 -11.11
C ALA A 72 2.53 -4.78 -12.51
N VAL A 73 2.17 -3.74 -13.27
CA VAL A 73 1.63 -3.87 -14.63
C VAL A 73 2.73 -3.84 -15.68
N PHE A 74 2.50 -4.59 -16.75
CA PHE A 74 3.48 -4.74 -17.82
C PHE A 74 3.59 -3.49 -18.70
N THR A 75 4.81 -3.21 -19.16
CA THR A 75 5.09 -2.32 -20.28
C THR A 75 4.57 -2.92 -21.60
N THR A 76 4.66 -2.16 -22.69
CA THR A 76 4.31 -2.65 -24.03
C THR A 76 5.20 -3.80 -24.50
N GLU A 77 6.40 -3.95 -23.94
CA GLU A 77 7.32 -5.06 -24.22
C GLU A 77 7.03 -6.30 -23.37
N GLY A 78 6.01 -6.25 -22.49
CA GLY A 78 5.65 -7.39 -21.64
C GLY A 78 6.61 -7.60 -20.47
N VAL A 79 7.36 -6.56 -20.07
CA VAL A 79 8.24 -6.56 -18.89
C VAL A 79 7.70 -5.65 -17.79
N GLN A 80 8.27 -5.73 -16.60
CA GLN A 80 7.88 -4.94 -15.43
C GLN A 80 8.97 -3.89 -15.15
N GLU A 81 8.57 -2.63 -15.12
CA GLU A 81 9.42 -1.49 -14.75
C GLU A 81 8.69 -0.73 -13.63
N MET A 82 9.40 -0.40 -12.56
CA MET A 82 8.80 0.09 -11.31
C MET A 82 9.51 1.34 -10.83
N ASP A 83 8.73 2.24 -10.25
CA ASP A 83 9.19 3.47 -9.61
C ASP A 83 8.73 3.50 -8.15
N ALA A 84 9.53 4.11 -7.29
CA ALA A 84 9.17 4.37 -5.90
C ALA A 84 9.78 5.69 -5.43
N CYS A 85 9.13 6.33 -4.44
CA CYS A 85 9.62 7.55 -3.81
C CYS A 85 9.23 7.55 -2.33
N VAL A 86 10.11 8.11 -1.50
CA VAL A 86 9.86 8.34 -0.08
C VAL A 86 10.45 9.70 0.30
N MET A 87 9.79 10.41 1.20
CA MET A 87 10.22 11.74 1.65
C MET A 87 10.03 11.87 3.16
N ASP A 88 11.06 12.38 3.83
CA ASP A 88 10.98 12.84 5.20
C ASP A 88 10.58 14.32 5.21
N GLY A 89 9.48 14.67 5.87
CA GLY A 89 8.97 16.04 5.91
C GLY A 89 9.52 16.88 7.07
N ARG A 90 10.46 16.35 7.86
CA ARG A 90 11.09 17.09 8.96
C ARG A 90 12.11 18.15 8.50
N ASP A 91 12.71 17.90 7.34
CA ASP A 91 13.76 18.72 6.72
C ASP A 91 13.40 19.03 5.25
#